data_AF-A0A7K6IE97-F1
#
_entry.id   AF-A0A7K6IE97-F1
#
_cell.length_a   1.000
_cell.length_b   1.000
_cell.length_c   1.000
_cell.angle_alpha   90.00
_cell.angle_beta   90.00
_cell.angle_gamma   90.00
#
_symmetry.space_group_name_H-M   'P 1'
#
loop_
_entity.id
_entity.type
_entity.pdbx_description
1 polymer ?
#
loop_
_entity_poly.entity_id
_entity_poly.type
_entity_poly.pdbx_seq_one_letter_code
_entity_poly.pdbx_strand_id
1 'polypeptide(L)'
;GCSYKAVIFEESGVLLPAPHRTATDWEARSCVPAGTIQQAALSGGENSLSLKYSRGELTAVEFLQELGQQCFEIVDVRVPVDSFLWDLIRNEMIKQLPIMAEAAQCIRAEGLKTALLSHSFCLGDGERFLPLDQQHFDVMVESHQEGMPRPNPGIYKLCLERLGVQPQESILLDSSSQNLKAAAQLGMKTVKIDDPEAALKELEMHLGFPLRGFVPYTRSVRPGMEIPKDRLQKYLEDVLAAHPAGPLELRQFDHGEPTRSYLVKFGGRLLVLKKEQEPPDGLSGASVPREYRVLKALSEAGVPVPPVLALCEDKSILGTPFYLLEHCAGHIHHAVSLPAVPPRRRWACYGAMAQVLARIHSLHLGAATLQDLGEHGNYIQQQVETWTKQYRAVETRVIPAMERLIQWLPLHFPESQRTTMVHGDFRMDHLVFHPDRPEVLAVLGWKFATLGDPMSDLANNCMSFFLPAHFSARRGLWKCDLGHLGIPTAEEYSHMYCGHMGVERPENWNFYLAFAFFRLAVMLQGRHHGSLAGRPAPGDSSPKDAELVAELAWEFAIKEGFRVFENLPPTKLLTRHSSTWAG
;
A
#
# COMPACT_ATOMS: atom_id res chain seq x y z
N GLY A 1 -18.45 -17.88 -9.45
CA GLY A 1 -17.27 -17.00 -9.35
C GLY A 1 -16.73 -16.77 -10.74
N CYS A 2 -16.12 -15.62 -10.99
CA CYS A 2 -15.50 -15.29 -12.27
C CYS A 2 -14.51 -16.39 -12.70
N SER A 3 -14.63 -16.89 -13.94
CA SER A 3 -13.73 -17.93 -14.50
C SER A 3 -12.40 -17.36 -14.99
N TYR A 4 -12.31 -16.04 -15.11
CA TYR A 4 -11.12 -15.33 -15.59
C TYR A 4 -10.18 -14.98 -14.45
N LYS A 5 -8.88 -15.07 -14.73
CA LYS A 5 -7.77 -14.74 -13.82
C LYS A 5 -6.96 -13.54 -14.29
N ALA A 6 -7.07 -13.13 -15.55
CA ALA A 6 -6.33 -12.01 -16.09
C ALA A 6 -7.08 -11.20 -17.14
N VAL A 7 -6.77 -9.90 -17.20
CA VAL A 7 -7.22 -8.99 -18.25
C VAL A 7 -6.01 -8.33 -18.88
N ILE A 8 -5.92 -8.38 -20.20
CA ILE A 8 -4.81 -7.88 -21.00
C ILE A 8 -5.30 -6.66 -21.77
N PHE A 9 -4.66 -5.52 -21.52
CA PHE A 9 -4.97 -4.26 -22.17
C PHE A 9 -3.96 -4.00 -23.26
N GLU A 10 -4.47 -3.67 -24.43
CA GLU A 10 -3.67 -3.03 -25.45
C GLU A 10 -3.44 -1.55 -25.07
N GLU A 11 -2.34 -0.96 -25.54
CA GLU A 11 -2.01 0.43 -25.24
C GLU A 11 -2.86 1.43 -26.06
N SER A 12 -2.84 1.31 -27.39
CA SER A 12 -3.36 2.29 -28.37
C SER A 12 -4.84 2.11 -28.73
N GLY A 13 -5.68 3.04 -28.27
CA GLY A 13 -7.13 2.98 -28.49
C GLY A 13 -7.89 2.19 -27.42
N VAL A 14 -7.17 1.72 -26.39
CA VAL A 14 -7.77 1.12 -25.18
C VAL A 14 -7.40 1.94 -23.95
N LEU A 15 -6.12 2.09 -23.63
CA LEU A 15 -5.67 2.90 -22.49
C LEU A 15 -5.29 4.32 -22.89
N LEU A 16 -4.81 4.49 -24.12
CA LEU A 16 -4.60 5.78 -24.76
C LEU A 16 -5.70 6.02 -25.79
N PRO A 17 -6.04 7.28 -26.09
CA PRO A 17 -6.88 7.59 -27.23
C PRO A 17 -6.32 6.97 -28.53
N ALA A 18 -7.20 6.60 -29.45
CA ALA A 18 -6.79 5.97 -30.69
C ALA A 18 -6.28 7.04 -31.68
N PRO A 19 -5.08 6.89 -32.27
CA PRO A 19 -4.48 7.90 -33.14
C PRO A 19 -5.35 8.38 -34.31
N HIS A 20 -6.26 7.51 -34.79
CA HIS A 20 -7.19 7.84 -35.87
C HIS A 20 -8.23 8.91 -35.47
N ARG A 21 -8.67 8.94 -34.20
CA ARG A 21 -9.62 9.96 -33.72
C ARG A 21 -8.95 11.33 -33.68
N THR A 22 -7.73 11.42 -33.13
CA THR A 22 -6.96 12.67 -33.18
C THR A 22 -6.61 13.08 -34.59
N ALA A 23 -6.33 12.13 -35.49
CA ALA A 23 -6.16 12.43 -36.91
C ALA A 23 -7.41 13.09 -37.49
N THR A 24 -8.61 12.54 -37.26
CA THR A 24 -9.87 13.13 -37.76
C THR A 24 -10.13 14.52 -37.19
N ASP A 25 -9.96 14.71 -35.87
CA ASP A 25 -10.17 16.00 -35.21
C ASP A 25 -9.12 17.05 -35.66
N TRP A 26 -7.89 16.61 -35.92
CA TRP A 26 -6.83 17.46 -36.43
C TRP A 26 -7.04 17.83 -37.90
N GLU A 27 -7.46 16.88 -38.74
CA GLU A 27 -7.80 17.12 -40.15
C GLU A 27 -8.90 18.17 -40.28
N ALA A 28 -9.97 18.03 -39.49
CA ALA A 28 -11.06 19.00 -39.44
C ALA A 28 -10.59 20.41 -39.04
N ARG A 29 -9.72 20.53 -38.04
CA ARG A 29 -9.17 21.82 -37.57
C ARG A 29 -8.16 22.43 -38.53
N SER A 30 -7.42 21.60 -39.27
CA SER A 30 -6.35 22.01 -40.18
C SER A 30 -6.82 22.16 -41.62
N CYS A 31 -8.13 22.03 -41.88
CA CYS A 31 -8.74 22.06 -43.21
C CYS A 31 -8.14 21.02 -44.17
N VAL A 32 -7.72 19.87 -43.65
CA VAL A 32 -7.27 18.72 -44.43
C VAL A 32 -8.47 17.79 -44.68
N PRO A 33 -8.65 17.23 -45.89
CA PRO A 33 -9.72 16.27 -46.16
C PRO A 33 -9.73 15.10 -45.16
N ALA A 34 -10.92 14.73 -44.70
CA ALA A 34 -11.08 13.68 -43.70
C ALA A 34 -10.53 12.33 -44.21
N GLY A 35 -9.76 11.64 -43.36
CA GLY A 35 -9.15 10.34 -43.64
C GLY A 35 -7.78 10.41 -44.34
N THR A 36 -7.25 11.59 -44.64
CA THR A 36 -5.96 11.78 -45.33
C THR A 36 -4.79 11.16 -44.56
N ILE A 37 -4.67 11.45 -43.27
CA ILE A 37 -3.61 10.95 -42.39
C ILE A 37 -3.73 9.43 -42.27
N GLN A 38 -4.94 8.92 -42.06
CA GLN A 38 -5.17 7.48 -41.93
C GLN A 38 -4.83 6.75 -43.23
N GLN A 39 -5.24 7.31 -44.36
CA GLN A 39 -4.94 6.76 -45.68
C GLN A 39 -3.43 6.78 -45.93
N ALA A 40 -2.74 7.91 -45.70
CA ALA A 40 -1.29 8.00 -45.85
C ALA A 40 -0.54 7.01 -44.96
N ALA A 41 -0.97 6.85 -43.71
CA ALA A 41 -0.30 5.97 -42.77
C ALA A 41 -0.48 4.47 -43.10
N LEU A 42 -1.67 4.08 -43.57
CA LEU A 42 -2.05 2.68 -43.81
C LEU A 42 -1.91 2.22 -45.27
N SER A 43 -1.68 3.13 -46.22
CA SER A 43 -1.50 2.79 -47.64
C SER A 43 -0.27 1.92 -47.85
N GLY A 44 -0.37 0.90 -48.71
CA GLY A 44 0.77 0.03 -49.06
C GLY A 44 0.77 -1.37 -48.41
N GLY A 45 -0.30 -1.75 -47.70
CA GLY A 45 -0.45 -3.11 -47.14
C GLY A 45 0.68 -3.44 -46.17
N GLU A 46 1.44 -4.51 -46.43
CA GLU A 46 2.60 -4.93 -45.60
C GLU A 46 3.76 -3.92 -45.58
N ASN A 47 3.79 -3.01 -46.54
CA ASN A 47 4.79 -1.94 -46.66
C ASN A 47 4.25 -0.56 -46.25
N SER A 48 3.11 -0.53 -45.54
CA SER A 48 2.55 0.72 -45.03
C SER A 48 3.49 1.43 -44.06
N LEU A 49 3.42 2.76 -44.03
CA LEU A 49 4.26 3.59 -43.16
C LEU A 49 4.08 3.22 -41.70
N SER A 50 2.83 2.98 -41.27
CA SER A 50 2.55 2.52 -39.90
C SER A 50 3.23 1.19 -39.57
N LEU A 51 3.25 0.22 -40.50
CA LEU A 51 3.90 -1.07 -40.26
C LEU A 51 5.42 -0.95 -40.25
N LYS A 52 6.02 -0.25 -41.22
CA LYS A 52 7.46 0.01 -41.25
C LYS A 52 7.93 0.71 -39.98
N TYR A 53 7.19 1.71 -39.54
CA TYR A 53 7.46 2.41 -38.29
C TYR A 53 7.30 1.49 -37.07
N SER A 54 6.23 0.68 -37.00
CA SER A 54 6.04 -0.28 -35.90
C SER A 54 7.09 -1.39 -35.83
N ARG A 55 7.76 -1.68 -36.95
CA ARG A 55 8.88 -2.64 -37.05
C ARG A 55 10.24 -2.01 -36.73
N GLY A 56 10.29 -0.69 -36.49
CA GLY A 56 11.52 0.04 -36.28
C GLY A 56 12.34 0.27 -37.56
N GLU A 57 11.74 0.08 -38.74
CA GLU A 57 12.40 0.33 -40.04
C GLU A 57 12.49 1.83 -40.36
N LEU A 58 11.70 2.67 -39.67
CA LEU A 58 11.71 4.13 -39.78
C LEU A 58 11.92 4.76 -38.40
N THR A 59 12.73 5.81 -38.33
CA THR A 59 12.77 6.71 -37.19
C THR A 59 11.52 7.60 -37.16
N ALA A 60 11.24 8.25 -36.01
CA ALA A 60 10.11 9.18 -35.91
C ALA A 60 10.20 10.33 -36.93
N VAL A 61 11.42 10.82 -37.20
CA VAL A 61 11.67 11.90 -38.16
C VAL A 61 11.41 11.41 -39.59
N GLU A 62 11.89 10.22 -39.94
CA GLU A 62 11.67 9.62 -41.26
C GLU A 62 10.20 9.29 -41.49
N PHE A 63 9.52 8.74 -40.48
CA PHE A 63 8.08 8.47 -40.55
C PHE A 63 7.28 9.74 -40.83
N LEU A 64 7.59 10.85 -40.15
CA LEU A 64 6.89 12.12 -40.37
C LEU A 64 7.16 12.70 -41.75
N GLN A 65 8.40 12.62 -42.23
CA GLN A 65 8.74 13.07 -43.57
C GLN A 65 7.99 12.28 -44.64
N GLU A 66 7.99 10.94 -44.54
CA GLU A 66 7.28 10.06 -45.48
C GLU A 66 5.75 10.23 -45.36
N LEU A 67 5.22 10.41 -44.15
CA LEU A 67 3.80 10.67 -43.92
C LEU A 67 3.37 11.99 -44.57
N GLY A 68 4.17 13.05 -44.40
CA GLY A 68 3.92 14.36 -45.02
C GLY A 68 3.93 14.28 -46.54
N GLN A 69 4.86 13.50 -47.11
CA GLN A 69 4.96 13.26 -48.55
C GLN A 69 3.73 12.49 -49.08
N GLN A 70 3.32 11.41 -48.41
CA GLN A 70 2.12 10.67 -48.83
C GLN A 70 0.84 11.49 -48.67
N CYS A 71 0.73 12.29 -47.61
CA CYS A 71 -0.40 13.21 -47.46
C CYS A 71 -0.45 14.21 -48.63
N PHE A 72 0.70 14.77 -49.01
CA PHE A 72 0.80 15.65 -50.18
C PHE A 72 0.35 14.95 -51.47
N GLU A 73 0.73 13.70 -51.68
CA GLU A 73 0.30 12.91 -52.85
C GLU A 73 -1.21 12.62 -52.87
N ILE A 74 -1.86 12.53 -51.71
CA ILE A 74 -3.30 12.27 -51.61
C ILE A 74 -4.13 13.53 -51.87
N VAL A 75 -3.73 14.68 -51.32
CA VAL A 75 -4.56 15.90 -51.32
C VAL A 75 -4.00 17.08 -52.11
N ASP A 76 -2.83 16.91 -52.75
CA ASP A 76 -2.12 17.94 -53.54
C ASP A 76 -1.86 19.26 -52.79
N VAL A 77 -1.81 19.19 -51.46
CA VAL A 77 -1.56 20.31 -50.55
C VAL A 77 -0.59 19.87 -49.46
N ARG A 78 0.35 20.76 -49.09
CA ARG A 78 1.33 20.45 -48.06
C ARG A 78 0.63 20.33 -46.70
N VAL A 79 0.66 19.13 -46.12
CA VAL A 79 0.05 18.83 -44.82
C VAL A 79 1.07 19.09 -43.70
N PRO A 80 0.76 19.92 -42.69
CA PRO A 80 1.69 20.24 -41.61
C PRO A 80 1.76 19.13 -40.55
N VAL A 81 2.32 17.98 -40.92
CA VAL A 81 2.42 16.76 -40.10
C VAL A 81 3.17 16.97 -38.77
N ASP A 82 4.06 17.95 -38.66
CA ASP A 82 4.71 18.31 -37.39
C ASP A 82 3.71 18.83 -36.35
N SER A 83 2.70 19.60 -36.80
CA SER A 83 1.61 20.07 -35.93
C SER A 83 0.70 18.92 -35.51
N PHE A 84 0.49 17.93 -36.38
CA PHE A 84 -0.25 16.72 -36.05
C PHE A 84 0.49 15.90 -34.99
N LEU A 85 1.81 15.68 -35.17
CA LEU A 85 2.64 15.00 -34.18
C LEU A 85 2.59 15.71 -32.83
N TRP A 86 2.69 17.04 -32.83
CA TRP A 86 2.65 17.81 -31.59
C TRP A 86 1.30 17.68 -30.87
N ASP A 87 0.19 17.63 -31.61
CA ASP A 87 -1.14 17.37 -31.04
C ASP A 87 -1.30 15.92 -30.57
N LEU A 88 -0.75 14.94 -31.29
CA LEU A 88 -0.71 13.54 -30.90
C LEU A 88 0.06 13.36 -29.58
N ILE A 89 1.25 13.98 -29.47
CA ILE A 89 2.08 13.94 -28.27
C ILE A 89 1.39 14.69 -27.12
N ARG A 90 0.90 15.92 -27.36
CA ARG A 90 0.33 16.80 -26.32
C ARG A 90 -1.02 16.31 -25.80
N ASN A 91 -1.91 15.84 -26.68
CA ASN A 91 -3.29 15.51 -26.32
C ASN A 91 -3.50 14.03 -26.01
N GLU A 92 -2.80 13.12 -26.69
CA GLU A 92 -3.03 11.67 -26.55
C GLU A 92 -1.91 10.94 -25.80
N MET A 93 -0.63 11.25 -26.08
CA MET A 93 0.48 10.60 -25.41
C MET A 93 0.80 11.19 -24.03
N ILE A 94 -0.01 12.07 -23.44
CA ILE A 94 0.22 12.54 -22.06
C ILE A 94 -0.89 12.10 -21.10
N LYS A 95 -2.07 11.71 -21.61
CA LYS A 95 -3.24 11.44 -20.76
C LYS A 95 -3.91 10.12 -21.08
N GLN A 96 -3.66 9.15 -20.19
CA GLN A 96 -4.43 7.90 -20.09
C GLN A 96 -5.93 8.18 -20.05
N LEU A 97 -6.72 7.36 -20.76
CA LEU A 97 -8.19 7.38 -20.71
C LEU A 97 -8.65 7.05 -19.28
N PRO A 98 -9.23 8.01 -18.53
CA PRO A 98 -9.46 7.83 -17.10
C PRO A 98 -10.36 6.64 -16.77
N ILE A 99 -11.38 6.40 -17.60
CA ILE A 99 -12.33 5.30 -17.42
C ILE A 99 -11.69 3.92 -17.57
N MET A 100 -10.70 3.79 -18.45
CA MET A 100 -9.98 2.53 -18.69
C MET A 100 -8.88 2.32 -17.65
N ALA A 101 -8.25 3.40 -17.17
CA ALA A 101 -7.37 3.38 -16.01
C ALA A 101 -8.11 2.88 -14.76
N GLU A 102 -9.29 3.43 -14.49
CA GLU A 102 -10.15 3.04 -13.37
C GLU A 102 -10.60 1.58 -13.49
N ALA A 103 -10.93 1.12 -14.70
CA ALA A 103 -11.29 -0.28 -14.93
C ALA A 103 -10.13 -1.24 -14.60
N ALA A 104 -8.90 -0.91 -15.02
CA ALA A 104 -7.71 -1.69 -14.67
C ALA A 104 -7.50 -1.75 -13.14
N GLN A 105 -7.72 -0.63 -12.44
CA GLN A 105 -7.67 -0.57 -10.98
C GLN A 105 -8.74 -1.46 -10.33
N CYS A 106 -9.99 -1.42 -10.81
CA CYS A 106 -11.08 -2.28 -10.33
C CYS A 106 -10.75 -3.77 -10.51
N ILE A 107 -10.27 -4.16 -11.69
CA ILE A 107 -9.89 -5.55 -12.00
C ILE A 107 -8.82 -6.06 -11.02
N ARG A 108 -7.81 -5.25 -10.74
CA ARG A 108 -6.77 -5.59 -9.76
C ARG A 108 -7.29 -5.68 -8.35
N ALA A 109 -8.18 -4.78 -7.96
CA ALA A 109 -8.81 -4.80 -6.64
C ALA A 109 -9.58 -6.11 -6.39
N GLU A 110 -10.17 -6.69 -7.42
CA GLU A 110 -10.83 -8.00 -7.32
C GLU A 110 -9.86 -9.20 -7.32
N GLY A 111 -8.56 -8.94 -7.49
CA GLY A 111 -7.48 -9.93 -7.43
C GLY A 111 -7.14 -10.58 -8.76
N LEU A 112 -7.63 -10.03 -9.88
CA LEU A 112 -7.23 -10.48 -11.21
C LEU A 112 -5.90 -9.84 -11.60
N LYS A 113 -5.08 -10.58 -12.36
CA LYS A 113 -3.85 -10.05 -12.95
C LYS A 113 -4.16 -9.12 -14.12
N THR A 114 -3.29 -8.16 -14.34
CA THR A 114 -3.40 -7.20 -15.43
C THR A 114 -2.12 -7.16 -16.22
N ALA A 115 -2.22 -7.09 -17.55
CA ALA A 115 -1.07 -6.89 -18.41
C ALA A 115 -1.28 -5.76 -19.41
N LEU A 116 -0.18 -5.11 -19.77
CA LEU A 116 -0.11 -4.16 -20.86
C LEU A 116 0.63 -4.79 -22.05
N LEU A 117 -0.04 -4.84 -23.20
CA LEU A 117 0.56 -5.11 -24.50
C LEU A 117 0.80 -3.78 -25.20
N SER A 118 2.05 -3.35 -25.20
CA SER A 118 2.48 -2.06 -25.76
C SER A 118 3.13 -2.23 -27.13
N HIS A 119 2.99 -1.20 -27.97
CA HIS A 119 3.79 -1.06 -29.19
C HIS A 119 5.05 -0.19 -28.98
N SER A 120 5.19 0.45 -27.81
CA SER A 120 6.25 1.38 -27.35
C SER A 120 7.23 1.89 -28.42
N PHE A 121 7.05 3.17 -28.74
CA PHE A 121 7.89 4.01 -29.57
C PHE A 121 9.25 4.32 -28.92
N CYS A 122 10.34 4.24 -29.67
CA CYS A 122 11.65 4.78 -29.26
C CYS A 122 11.76 6.26 -29.66
N LEU A 123 11.88 7.16 -28.68
CA LEU A 123 12.47 8.47 -28.93
C LEU A 123 13.99 8.26 -29.03
N GLY A 124 14.63 8.93 -30.00
CA GLY A 124 15.96 8.60 -30.56
C GLY A 124 17.15 8.50 -29.59
N ASP A 125 16.96 8.75 -28.29
CA ASP A 125 18.01 8.71 -27.26
C ASP A 125 17.84 7.54 -26.25
N GLY A 126 16.92 6.60 -26.50
CA GLY A 126 16.67 5.47 -25.60
C GLY A 126 15.84 5.81 -24.36
N GLU A 127 15.38 7.05 -24.23
CA GLU A 127 14.37 7.43 -23.24
C GLU A 127 12.99 6.88 -23.62
N ARG A 128 12.39 6.16 -22.67
CA ARG A 128 11.06 5.54 -22.81
C ARG A 128 10.00 6.56 -22.46
N PHE A 129 9.06 6.81 -23.36
CA PHE A 129 7.89 7.62 -23.06
C PHE A 129 6.62 6.75 -23.09
N LEU A 130 6.24 6.27 -21.90
CA LEU A 130 4.98 5.57 -21.64
C LEU A 130 4.17 6.44 -20.66
N PRO A 131 3.14 7.16 -21.13
CA PRO A 131 2.31 8.03 -20.29
C PRO A 131 1.25 7.25 -19.50
N LEU A 132 1.62 6.09 -18.99
CA LEU A 132 0.76 5.16 -18.27
C LEU A 132 1.35 4.91 -16.89
N ASP A 133 0.48 4.85 -15.87
CA ASP A 133 0.90 4.40 -14.56
C ASP A 133 1.17 2.87 -14.62
N GLN A 134 2.46 2.53 -14.70
CA GLN A 134 2.92 1.15 -14.76
C GLN A 134 2.56 0.36 -13.50
N GLN A 135 2.26 1.04 -12.38
CA GLN A 135 1.86 0.37 -11.15
C GLN A 135 0.54 -0.38 -11.30
N HIS A 136 -0.23 -0.12 -12.36
CA HIS A 136 -1.49 -0.80 -12.66
C HIS A 136 -1.33 -2.07 -13.49
N PHE A 137 -0.13 -2.49 -13.87
CA PHE A 137 0.07 -3.74 -14.63
C PHE A 137 1.07 -4.66 -13.94
N ASP A 138 0.72 -5.94 -13.82
CA ASP A 138 1.61 -6.97 -13.26
C ASP A 138 2.67 -7.40 -14.28
N VAL A 139 2.31 -7.34 -15.57
CA VAL A 139 3.16 -7.71 -16.69
C VAL A 139 3.07 -6.65 -17.77
N MET A 140 4.22 -6.25 -18.31
CA MET A 140 4.30 -5.43 -19.51
C MET A 140 5.07 -6.21 -20.57
N VAL A 141 4.53 -6.23 -21.80
CA VAL A 141 5.19 -6.85 -22.95
C VAL A 141 5.17 -5.84 -24.09
N GLU A 142 6.36 -5.53 -24.60
CA GLU A 142 6.56 -4.61 -25.71
C GLU A 142 6.89 -5.39 -26.98
N SER A 143 6.04 -5.30 -28.01
CA SER A 143 6.21 -6.12 -29.22
C SER A 143 7.54 -5.89 -29.95
N HIS A 144 8.06 -4.66 -29.91
CA HIS A 144 9.33 -4.29 -30.53
C HIS A 144 10.52 -4.93 -29.79
N GLN A 145 10.57 -4.83 -28.46
CA GLN A 145 11.66 -5.37 -27.65
C GLN A 145 11.78 -6.89 -27.80
N GLU A 146 10.64 -7.57 -27.93
CA GLU A 146 10.58 -9.03 -28.06
C GLU A 146 10.78 -9.50 -29.52
N GLY A 147 10.88 -8.59 -30.49
CA GLY A 147 11.02 -8.91 -31.92
C GLY A 147 9.80 -9.63 -32.52
N MET A 148 8.62 -9.50 -31.89
CA MET A 148 7.40 -10.20 -32.26
C MET A 148 6.27 -9.18 -32.51
N PRO A 149 6.12 -8.67 -33.74
CA PRO A 149 5.08 -7.69 -34.05
C PRO A 149 3.68 -8.32 -33.95
N ARG A 150 2.69 -7.59 -33.43
CA ARG A 150 1.29 -8.03 -33.48
C ARG A 150 0.82 -8.06 -34.94
N PRO A 151 0.02 -9.06 -35.37
CA PRO A 151 -0.71 -10.04 -34.57
C PRO A 151 0.01 -11.40 -34.36
N ASN A 152 1.35 -11.45 -34.36
CA ASN A 152 2.09 -12.71 -34.17
C ASN A 152 1.62 -13.46 -32.90
N PRO A 153 1.13 -14.71 -33.01
CA PRO A 153 0.64 -15.47 -31.86
C PRO A 153 1.63 -15.64 -30.71
N GLY A 154 2.94 -15.56 -31.00
CA GLY A 154 4.02 -15.64 -30.00
C GLY A 154 3.95 -14.57 -28.92
N ILE A 155 3.53 -13.34 -29.28
CA ILE A 155 3.48 -12.23 -28.30
C ILE A 155 2.41 -12.45 -27.22
N TYR A 156 1.26 -13.01 -27.61
CA TYR A 156 0.18 -13.33 -26.68
C TYR A 156 0.57 -14.50 -25.77
N LYS A 157 1.23 -15.52 -26.33
CA LYS A 157 1.75 -16.65 -25.54
C LYS A 157 2.76 -16.20 -24.49
N LEU A 158 3.70 -15.33 -24.88
CA LEU A 158 4.68 -14.76 -23.97
C LEU A 158 4.01 -13.96 -22.84
N CYS A 159 2.99 -13.16 -23.16
CA CYS A 159 2.23 -12.41 -22.17
C CYS A 159 1.51 -13.33 -21.18
N LEU A 160 0.84 -14.38 -21.68
CA LEU A 160 0.17 -15.39 -20.86
C LEU A 160 1.15 -16.17 -19.98
N GLU A 161 2.33 -16.50 -20.50
CA GLU A 161 3.40 -17.17 -19.74
C GLU A 161 3.91 -16.29 -18.59
N ARG A 162 4.22 -15.02 -18.88
CA ARG A 162 4.63 -14.04 -17.85
C ARG A 162 3.54 -13.81 -16.80
N LEU A 163 2.26 -13.82 -17.22
CA LEU A 163 1.12 -13.77 -16.31
C LEU A 163 0.90 -15.06 -15.54
N GLY A 164 1.40 -16.21 -16.02
CA GLY A 164 1.16 -17.52 -15.42
C GLY A 164 -0.31 -17.92 -15.46
N VAL A 165 -1.00 -17.69 -16.59
CA VAL A 165 -2.42 -18.02 -16.79
C VAL A 165 -2.64 -18.77 -18.11
N GLN A 166 -3.69 -19.58 -18.19
CA GLN A 166 -4.09 -20.24 -19.44
C GLN A 166 -4.85 -19.27 -20.36
N PRO A 167 -4.84 -19.47 -21.70
CA PRO A 167 -5.57 -18.61 -22.62
C PRO A 167 -7.05 -18.44 -22.25
N GLN A 168 -7.73 -19.53 -21.86
CA GLN A 168 -9.16 -19.54 -21.53
C GLN A 168 -9.48 -18.77 -20.24
N GLU A 169 -8.47 -18.47 -19.43
CA GLU A 169 -8.59 -17.72 -18.18
C GLU A 169 -8.32 -16.21 -18.39
N SER A 170 -8.15 -15.78 -19.64
CA SER A 170 -7.76 -14.40 -19.98
C SER A 170 -8.75 -13.70 -20.91
N ILE A 171 -8.86 -12.38 -20.76
CA ILE A 171 -9.58 -11.49 -21.66
C ILE A 171 -8.60 -10.49 -22.28
N LEU A 172 -8.60 -10.34 -23.60
CA LEU A 172 -7.85 -9.30 -24.32
C LEU A 172 -8.80 -8.17 -24.75
N LEU A 173 -8.43 -6.93 -24.40
CA LEU A 173 -9.03 -5.70 -24.93
C LEU A 173 -8.10 -5.13 -26.00
N ASP A 174 -8.59 -4.97 -27.22
CA ASP A 174 -7.85 -4.38 -28.35
C ASP A 174 -8.83 -3.65 -29.29
N SER A 175 -8.36 -2.59 -29.96
CA SER A 175 -9.12 -1.87 -30.96
C SER A 175 -9.06 -2.56 -32.35
N SER A 176 -8.01 -3.35 -32.60
CA SER A 176 -7.74 -4.06 -33.86
C SER A 176 -8.41 -5.43 -33.93
N SER A 177 -9.34 -5.59 -34.86
CA SER A 177 -9.99 -6.88 -35.13
C SER A 177 -9.03 -7.99 -35.57
N GLN A 178 -7.89 -7.64 -36.20
CA GLN A 178 -6.88 -8.62 -36.59
C GLN A 178 -6.16 -9.21 -35.37
N ASN A 179 -5.81 -8.35 -34.40
CA ASN A 179 -5.18 -8.78 -33.16
C ASN A 179 -6.13 -9.67 -32.34
N LEU A 180 -7.39 -9.25 -32.20
CA LEU A 180 -8.41 -10.03 -31.50
C LEU A 180 -8.63 -11.41 -32.17
N LYS A 181 -8.62 -11.47 -33.50
CA LYS A 181 -8.77 -12.76 -34.21
C LYS A 181 -7.60 -13.71 -33.90
N ALA A 182 -6.37 -13.21 -33.87
CA ALA A 182 -5.20 -14.02 -33.53
C ALA A 182 -5.22 -14.49 -32.07
N ALA A 183 -5.63 -13.63 -31.13
CA ALA A 183 -5.78 -13.99 -29.72
C ALA A 183 -6.91 -15.02 -29.49
N ALA A 184 -8.05 -14.85 -30.18
CA ALA A 184 -9.17 -15.79 -30.11
C ALA A 184 -8.80 -17.19 -30.62
N GLN A 185 -7.93 -17.30 -31.64
CA GLN A 185 -7.39 -18.58 -32.12
C GLN A 185 -6.56 -19.31 -31.07
N LEU A 186 -6.00 -18.60 -30.08
CA LEU A 186 -5.30 -19.19 -28.94
C LEU A 186 -6.25 -19.62 -27.82
N GLY A 187 -7.55 -19.34 -27.94
CA GLY A 187 -8.57 -19.64 -26.92
C GLY A 187 -8.79 -18.52 -25.90
N MET A 188 -8.25 -17.33 -26.15
CA MET A 188 -8.50 -16.16 -25.30
C MET A 188 -9.89 -15.58 -25.56
N LYS A 189 -10.52 -15.05 -24.50
CA LYS A 189 -11.71 -14.22 -24.68
C LYS A 189 -11.29 -12.83 -25.16
N THR A 190 -12.06 -12.24 -26.06
CA THR A 190 -11.74 -10.96 -26.69
C THR A 190 -12.88 -9.97 -26.52
N VAL A 191 -12.54 -8.70 -26.30
CA VAL A 191 -13.46 -7.56 -26.24
C VAL A 191 -12.90 -6.48 -27.17
N LYS A 192 -13.69 -6.05 -28.16
CA LYS A 192 -13.27 -5.03 -29.11
C LYS A 192 -13.58 -3.64 -28.58
N ILE A 193 -12.61 -2.74 -28.61
CA ILE A 193 -12.77 -1.36 -28.16
C ILE A 193 -13.07 -0.44 -29.35
N ASP A 194 -14.35 -0.30 -29.67
CA ASP A 194 -14.85 0.74 -30.58
C ASP A 194 -15.36 1.96 -29.79
N ASP A 195 -16.08 1.69 -28.69
CA ASP A 195 -16.55 2.65 -27.70
C ASP A 195 -16.17 2.17 -26.28
N PRO A 196 -15.42 2.98 -25.51
CA PRO A 196 -14.99 2.60 -24.17
C PRO A 196 -16.14 2.24 -23.21
N GLU A 197 -17.28 2.92 -23.29
CA GLU A 197 -18.38 2.66 -22.36
C GLU A 197 -19.08 1.33 -22.65
N ALA A 198 -19.39 1.06 -23.92
CA ALA A 198 -19.97 -0.20 -24.35
C ALA A 198 -19.06 -1.39 -24.04
N ALA A 199 -17.75 -1.24 -24.31
CA ALA A 199 -16.77 -2.28 -24.02
C ALA A 199 -16.64 -2.58 -22.52
N LEU A 200 -16.68 -1.55 -21.66
CA LEU A 200 -16.67 -1.77 -20.22
C LEU A 200 -17.92 -2.50 -19.73
N LYS A 201 -19.10 -2.20 -20.28
CA LYS A 201 -20.32 -2.98 -19.95
C LYS A 201 -20.19 -4.44 -20.38
N GLU A 202 -19.61 -4.71 -21.55
CA GLU A 202 -19.30 -6.09 -21.99
C GLU A 202 -18.33 -6.78 -21.02
N LEU A 203 -17.28 -6.06 -20.62
CA LEU A 203 -16.28 -6.59 -19.70
C LEU A 203 -16.88 -6.86 -18.29
N GLU A 204 -17.72 -5.96 -17.77
CA GLU A 204 -18.47 -6.14 -16.53
C GLU A 204 -19.35 -7.39 -16.56
N MET A 205 -20.02 -7.68 -17.69
CA MET A 205 -20.82 -8.90 -17.85
C MET A 205 -19.96 -10.18 -17.79
N HIS A 206 -18.74 -10.14 -18.33
CA HIS A 206 -17.81 -11.27 -18.28
C HIS A 206 -17.19 -11.47 -16.90
N LEU A 207 -16.86 -10.39 -16.21
CA LEU A 207 -16.18 -10.41 -14.92
C LEU A 207 -17.13 -10.58 -13.73
N GLY A 208 -18.38 -10.11 -13.87
CA GLY A 208 -19.41 -10.21 -12.82
C GLY A 208 -19.27 -9.18 -11.70
N PHE A 209 -18.55 -8.08 -11.92
CA PHE A 209 -18.39 -6.97 -10.97
C PHE A 209 -18.25 -5.63 -11.71
N PRO A 210 -18.62 -4.50 -11.07
CA PRO A 210 -18.53 -3.18 -11.70
C PRO A 210 -17.08 -2.73 -11.91
N LEU A 211 -16.83 -2.02 -13.00
CA LEU A 211 -15.52 -1.47 -13.39
C LEU A 211 -15.43 0.05 -13.20
N ARG A 212 -16.36 0.61 -12.44
CA ARG A 212 -16.46 2.03 -12.10
C ARG A 212 -16.67 2.20 -10.59
N GLY A 213 -16.29 3.35 -10.06
CA GLY A 213 -16.38 3.66 -8.64
C GLY A 213 -15.27 3.01 -7.84
N PHE A 214 -14.05 2.94 -8.41
CA PHE A 214 -12.89 2.40 -7.73
C PHE A 214 -12.65 3.16 -6.43
N VAL A 215 -12.48 2.41 -5.34
CA VAL A 215 -11.98 2.96 -4.08
C VAL A 215 -10.70 2.21 -3.72
N PRO A 216 -9.57 2.92 -3.56
CA PRO A 216 -8.29 2.29 -3.24
C PRO A 216 -8.38 1.32 -2.07
N TYR A 217 -7.62 0.23 -2.15
CA TYR A 217 -7.54 -0.79 -1.10
C TYR A 217 -8.87 -1.51 -0.81
N THR A 218 -9.83 -1.51 -1.73
CA THR A 218 -11.11 -2.22 -1.54
C THR A 218 -11.40 -3.24 -2.63
N ARG A 219 -12.10 -4.30 -2.24
CA ARG A 219 -12.52 -5.42 -3.10
C ARG A 219 -13.98 -5.78 -2.86
N SER A 220 -14.53 -6.66 -3.68
CA SER A 220 -15.82 -7.30 -3.37
C SER A 220 -15.70 -8.10 -2.08
N VAL A 221 -16.79 -8.07 -1.30
CA VAL A 221 -16.88 -8.75 0.00
C VAL A 221 -16.61 -10.23 -0.18
N ARG A 222 -15.65 -10.76 0.60
CA ARG A 222 -15.26 -12.17 0.54
C ARG A 222 -16.44 -13.07 0.93
N PRO A 223 -16.59 -14.25 0.29
CA PRO A 223 -17.60 -15.23 0.68
C PRO A 223 -17.48 -15.60 2.17
N GLY A 224 -18.61 -15.67 2.87
CA GLY A 224 -18.68 -15.94 4.32
C GLY A 224 -18.46 -14.70 5.21
N MET A 225 -18.24 -13.52 4.63
CA MET A 225 -18.09 -12.24 5.33
C MET A 225 -19.17 -11.23 4.91
N GLU A 226 -20.28 -11.71 4.36
CA GLU A 226 -21.38 -10.89 3.86
C GLU A 226 -22.05 -10.11 5.00
N ILE A 227 -22.46 -8.89 4.68
CA ILE A 227 -23.19 -8.02 5.60
C ILE A 227 -24.66 -7.96 5.15
N PRO A 228 -25.63 -8.14 6.05
CA PRO A 228 -27.05 -8.00 5.72
C PRO A 228 -27.36 -6.54 5.35
N LYS A 229 -27.38 -6.25 4.04
CA LYS A 229 -27.50 -4.89 3.49
C LYS A 229 -28.76 -4.17 3.94
N ASP A 230 -29.91 -4.84 3.98
CA ASP A 230 -31.19 -4.23 4.36
C ASP A 230 -31.19 -3.74 5.81
N ARG A 231 -30.63 -4.54 6.73
CA ARG A 231 -30.52 -4.16 8.15
C ARG A 231 -29.56 -3.01 8.35
N LEU A 232 -28.42 -3.05 7.64
CA LEU A 232 -27.44 -1.97 7.68
C LEU A 232 -28.01 -0.68 7.10
N GLN A 233 -28.71 -0.75 5.96
CA GLN A 233 -29.31 0.40 5.32
C GLN A 233 -30.31 1.08 6.26
N LYS A 234 -31.24 0.33 6.85
CA LYS A 234 -32.19 0.89 7.82
C LYS A 234 -31.49 1.57 9.00
N TYR A 235 -30.45 0.94 9.54
CA TYR A 235 -29.65 1.52 10.61
C TYR A 235 -28.95 2.84 10.18
N LEU A 236 -28.44 2.91 8.95
CA LEU A 236 -27.81 4.12 8.42
C LEU A 236 -28.82 5.25 8.15
N GLU A 237 -30.03 4.92 7.72
CA GLU A 237 -31.12 5.90 7.53
C GLU A 237 -31.42 6.62 8.86
N ASP A 238 -31.49 5.86 9.95
CA ASP A 238 -31.71 6.38 11.31
C ASP A 238 -30.52 7.20 11.81
N VAL A 239 -29.29 6.67 11.71
CA VAL A 239 -28.08 7.32 12.24
C VAL A 239 -27.72 8.60 11.51
N LEU A 240 -27.92 8.64 10.19
CA LEU A 240 -27.55 9.79 9.36
C LEU A 240 -28.73 10.74 9.11
N ALA A 241 -29.92 10.39 9.61
CA ALA A 241 -31.17 11.10 9.36
C ALA A 241 -31.39 11.39 7.85
N ALA A 242 -31.10 10.40 7.00
CA ALA A 242 -31.09 10.55 5.55
C ALA A 242 -31.68 9.33 4.84
N HIS A 243 -32.51 9.56 3.82
CA HIS A 243 -33.15 8.52 3.01
C HIS A 243 -32.73 8.67 1.55
N PRO A 244 -31.47 8.35 1.22
CA PRO A 244 -30.96 8.54 -0.13
C PRO A 244 -31.65 7.63 -1.15
N ALA A 245 -31.80 8.13 -2.38
CA ALA A 245 -32.25 7.30 -3.49
C ALA A 245 -31.10 6.38 -3.94
N GLY A 246 -31.35 5.07 -3.93
CA GLY A 246 -30.42 4.05 -4.43
C GLY A 246 -29.94 3.07 -3.36
N PRO A 247 -29.46 1.88 -3.78
CA PRO A 247 -29.03 0.84 -2.85
C PRO A 247 -27.68 1.17 -2.20
N LEU A 248 -27.50 0.68 -0.97
CA LEU A 248 -26.19 0.64 -0.32
C LEU A 248 -25.19 -0.21 -1.12
N GLU A 249 -24.03 0.38 -1.43
CA GLU A 249 -22.88 -0.35 -1.98
C GLU A 249 -21.91 -0.71 -0.85
N LEU A 250 -21.45 -1.96 -0.85
CA LEU A 250 -20.53 -2.47 0.16
C LEU A 250 -19.29 -3.04 -0.52
N ARG A 251 -18.12 -2.61 -0.08
CA ARG A 251 -16.83 -3.20 -0.44
C ARG A 251 -16.08 -3.56 0.84
N GLN A 252 -15.18 -4.52 0.76
CA GLN A 252 -14.32 -4.91 1.89
C GLN A 252 -12.93 -4.32 1.68
N PHE A 253 -12.30 -3.82 2.74
CA PHE A 253 -10.90 -3.39 2.64
C PHE A 253 -9.98 -4.61 2.46
N ASP A 254 -9.15 -4.55 1.43
CA ASP A 254 -8.13 -5.55 1.13
C ASP A 254 -6.76 -5.06 1.56
N HIS A 255 -6.28 -5.65 2.65
CA HIS A 255 -4.91 -5.49 3.13
C HIS A 255 -4.15 -6.82 3.07
N GLY A 256 -4.53 -7.70 2.13
CA GLY A 256 -4.06 -9.09 2.04
C GLY A 256 -4.82 -10.06 2.94
N GLU A 257 -5.33 -9.60 4.08
CA GLU A 257 -6.00 -10.42 5.09
C GLU A 257 -7.54 -10.25 5.09
N PRO A 258 -8.31 -11.24 5.58
CA PRO A 258 -9.75 -11.07 5.77
C PRO A 258 -10.02 -10.08 6.92
N THR A 259 -10.09 -8.80 6.59
CA THR A 259 -10.43 -7.75 7.55
C THR A 259 -11.94 -7.70 7.77
N ARG A 260 -12.39 -7.37 8.99
CA ARG A 260 -13.81 -7.05 9.28
C ARG A 260 -14.10 -5.55 9.13
N SER A 261 -13.40 -4.91 8.20
CA SER A 261 -13.54 -3.50 7.85
C SER A 261 -14.10 -3.39 6.44
N TYR A 262 -15.15 -2.60 6.30
CA TYR A 262 -15.93 -2.48 5.08
C TYR A 262 -16.05 -1.01 4.71
N LEU A 263 -15.90 -0.72 3.43
CA LEU A 263 -16.32 0.56 2.87
C LEU A 263 -17.82 0.47 2.58
N VAL A 264 -18.55 1.46 3.07
CA VAL A 264 -19.99 1.62 2.81
C VAL A 264 -20.20 2.91 2.03
N LYS A 265 -20.80 2.81 0.85
CA LYS A 265 -21.26 3.99 0.11
C LYS A 265 -22.76 4.11 0.28
N PHE A 266 -23.19 5.23 0.85
CA PHE A 266 -24.58 5.46 1.20
C PHE A 266 -24.91 6.95 1.07
N GLY A 267 -25.86 7.29 0.20
CA GLY A 267 -26.29 8.68 -0.03
C GLY A 267 -25.17 9.63 -0.44
N GLY A 268 -24.26 9.18 -1.29
CA GLY A 268 -23.09 9.95 -1.73
C GLY A 268 -21.97 10.05 -0.69
N ARG A 269 -22.18 9.57 0.55
CA ARG A 269 -21.15 9.51 1.59
C ARG A 269 -20.38 8.20 1.48
N LEU A 270 -19.08 8.26 1.78
CA LEU A 270 -18.22 7.10 1.96
C LEU A 270 -17.93 6.94 3.46
N LEU A 271 -18.27 5.77 3.99
CA LEU A 271 -18.14 5.43 5.40
C LEU A 271 -17.25 4.20 5.54
N VAL A 272 -16.62 4.07 6.70
CA VAL A 272 -15.89 2.87 7.10
C VAL A 272 -16.65 2.20 8.23
N LEU A 273 -17.07 0.96 8.01
CA LEU A 273 -17.72 0.12 8.99
C LEU A 273 -16.72 -0.90 9.50
N LYS A 274 -16.46 -0.91 10.81
CA LYS A 274 -15.59 -1.89 11.44
C LYS A 274 -16.36 -2.74 12.43
N LYS A 275 -16.44 -4.04 12.14
CA LYS A 275 -17.10 -5.05 12.97
C LYS A 275 -16.13 -5.67 13.94
N GLU A 276 -16.68 -6.11 15.06
CA GLU A 276 -15.91 -6.87 16.04
C GLU A 276 -15.42 -8.19 15.43
N GLN A 277 -14.14 -8.44 15.67
CA GLN A 277 -13.44 -9.66 15.30
C GLN A 277 -13.23 -10.47 16.57
N GLU A 278 -13.76 -11.69 16.62
CA GLU A 278 -13.45 -12.60 17.71
C GLU A 278 -11.96 -12.95 17.64
N PRO A 279 -11.18 -12.75 18.71
CA PRO A 279 -9.77 -13.10 18.69
C PRO A 279 -9.63 -14.63 18.55
N PRO A 280 -8.82 -15.12 17.60
CA PRO A 280 -8.67 -16.56 17.37
C PRO A 280 -8.10 -17.33 18.58
N ASP A 281 -7.40 -16.63 19.49
CA ASP A 281 -6.62 -17.25 20.57
C ASP A 281 -6.91 -16.68 21.97
N GLY A 282 -8.04 -16.00 22.19
CA GLY A 282 -8.38 -15.42 23.50
C GLY A 282 -7.42 -14.32 24.00
N LEU A 283 -6.48 -13.87 23.14
CA LEU A 283 -5.65 -12.70 23.40
C LEU A 283 -6.54 -11.45 23.45
N SER A 284 -6.44 -10.70 24.55
CA SER A 284 -7.23 -9.50 24.81
C SER A 284 -6.88 -8.38 23.83
N GLY A 285 -7.58 -8.31 22.70
CA GLY A 285 -7.68 -7.11 21.88
C GLY A 285 -8.72 -6.16 22.47
N ALA A 286 -8.58 -4.85 22.24
CA ALA A 286 -9.63 -3.90 22.58
C ALA A 286 -10.94 -4.28 21.88
N SER A 287 -12.03 -4.35 22.65
CA SER A 287 -13.37 -4.50 22.07
C SER A 287 -13.68 -3.30 21.17
N VAL A 288 -14.53 -3.50 20.17
CA VAL A 288 -14.97 -2.43 19.26
C VAL A 288 -15.51 -1.20 20.01
N PRO A 289 -16.31 -1.34 21.09
CA PRO A 289 -16.71 -0.22 21.93
C PRO A 289 -15.55 0.55 22.56
N ARG A 290 -14.51 -0.13 23.04
CA ARG A 290 -13.33 0.52 23.62
C ARG A 290 -12.59 1.34 22.55
N GLU A 291 -12.33 0.75 21.39
CA GLU A 291 -11.65 1.46 20.29
C GLU A 291 -12.46 2.68 19.82
N TYR A 292 -13.78 2.56 19.72
CA TYR A 292 -14.67 3.69 19.39
C TYR A 292 -14.54 4.86 20.37
N ARG A 293 -14.56 4.58 21.69
CA ARG A 293 -14.43 5.64 22.71
C ARG A 293 -13.07 6.33 22.65
N VAL A 294 -12.01 5.55 22.42
CA VAL A 294 -10.65 6.06 22.23
C VAL A 294 -10.60 6.99 21.00
N LEU A 295 -11.12 6.54 19.85
CA LEU A 295 -11.19 7.35 18.63
C LEU A 295 -11.99 8.64 18.84
N LYS A 296 -13.12 8.57 19.54
CA LYS A 296 -13.95 9.73 19.83
C LYS A 296 -13.20 10.76 20.68
N ALA A 297 -12.56 10.31 21.76
CA ALA A 297 -11.77 11.20 22.64
C ALA A 297 -10.57 11.82 21.91
N LEU A 298 -9.90 11.05 21.04
CA LEU A 298 -8.81 11.54 20.19
C LEU A 298 -9.27 12.62 19.21
N SER A 299 -10.43 12.41 18.58
CA SER A 299 -11.04 13.35 17.65
C SER A 299 -11.38 14.67 18.36
N GLU A 300 -11.99 14.59 19.55
CA GLU A 300 -12.31 15.75 20.40
C GLU A 300 -11.06 16.48 20.89
N ALA A 301 -9.96 15.76 21.15
CA ALA A 301 -8.67 16.32 21.52
C ALA A 301 -7.85 16.85 20.32
N GLY A 302 -8.41 16.76 19.10
CA GLY A 302 -7.83 17.30 17.88
C GLY A 302 -6.75 16.44 17.24
N VAL A 303 -6.53 15.18 17.65
CA VAL A 303 -5.67 14.27 16.90
C VAL A 303 -6.29 14.00 15.53
N PRO A 304 -5.50 13.99 14.44
CA PRO A 304 -6.01 13.58 13.14
C PRO A 304 -6.38 12.09 13.19
N VAL A 305 -7.66 11.81 13.44
CA VAL A 305 -8.27 10.48 13.32
C VAL A 305 -9.50 10.61 12.42
N PRO A 306 -9.97 9.51 11.80
CA PRO A 306 -11.17 9.59 10.98
C PRO A 306 -12.37 10.07 11.80
N PRO A 307 -13.25 10.93 11.25
CA PRO A 307 -14.44 11.39 11.96
C PRO A 307 -15.29 10.22 12.43
N VAL A 308 -15.58 10.20 13.73
CA VAL A 308 -16.32 9.12 14.39
C VAL A 308 -17.81 9.42 14.33
N LEU A 309 -18.62 8.49 13.80
CA LEU A 309 -20.04 8.72 13.59
C LEU A 309 -20.92 8.04 14.63
N ALA A 310 -20.85 6.72 14.74
CA ALA A 310 -21.75 5.96 15.60
C ALA A 310 -21.16 4.62 16.03
N LEU A 311 -21.58 4.16 17.21
CA LEU A 311 -21.33 2.82 17.74
C LEU A 311 -22.67 2.08 17.84
N CYS A 312 -22.73 0.87 17.29
CA CYS A 312 -23.85 -0.05 17.45
C CYS A 312 -23.41 -1.26 18.28
N GLU A 313 -23.95 -1.39 19.49
CA GLU A 313 -23.74 -2.57 20.34
C GLU A 313 -24.86 -3.62 20.18
N ASP A 314 -25.95 -3.26 19.48
CA ASP A 314 -27.02 -4.21 19.17
C ASP A 314 -26.57 -5.26 18.13
N LYS A 315 -26.35 -6.48 18.63
CA LYS A 315 -25.97 -7.64 17.82
C LYS A 315 -27.08 -8.10 16.87
N SER A 316 -28.32 -7.67 17.05
CA SER A 316 -29.42 -8.04 16.15
C SER A 316 -29.24 -7.50 14.72
N ILE A 317 -28.51 -6.38 14.59
CA ILE A 317 -28.28 -5.71 13.31
C ILE A 317 -27.33 -6.53 12.43
N LEU A 318 -26.07 -6.73 12.88
CA LEU A 318 -25.02 -7.40 12.09
C LEU A 318 -24.41 -8.65 12.74
N GLY A 319 -24.98 -9.16 13.85
CA GLY A 319 -24.45 -10.32 14.59
C GLY A 319 -23.33 -9.99 15.59
N THR A 320 -22.61 -8.88 15.39
CA THR A 320 -21.56 -8.39 16.30
C THR A 320 -21.62 -6.87 16.42
N PRO A 321 -21.12 -6.28 17.52
CA PRO A 321 -20.93 -4.84 17.63
C PRO A 321 -20.08 -4.29 16.49
N PHE A 322 -20.36 -3.05 16.10
CA PHE A 322 -19.60 -2.35 15.06
C PHE A 322 -19.65 -0.85 15.30
N TYR A 323 -18.67 -0.12 14.74
CA TYR A 323 -18.74 1.33 14.65
C TYR A 323 -18.60 1.81 13.21
N LEU A 324 -19.02 3.05 12.99
CA LEU A 324 -18.96 3.78 11.74
C LEU A 324 -18.03 4.99 11.87
N LEU A 325 -17.16 5.14 10.88
CA LEU A 325 -16.33 6.32 10.68
C LEU A 325 -16.65 6.93 9.30
N GLU A 326 -16.32 8.20 9.10
CA GLU A 326 -16.20 8.74 7.75
C GLU A 326 -14.92 8.21 7.08
N HIS A 327 -15.00 7.98 5.77
CA HIS A 327 -13.84 7.61 4.98
C HIS A 327 -12.94 8.82 4.74
N CYS A 328 -11.70 8.75 5.22
CA CYS A 328 -10.68 9.76 4.91
C CYS A 328 -10.05 9.48 3.54
N ALA A 329 -10.37 10.32 2.55
CA ALA A 329 -9.77 10.22 1.22
C ALA A 329 -8.30 10.66 1.23
N GLY A 330 -7.39 9.69 1.23
CA GLY A 330 -5.94 9.92 1.19
C GLY A 330 -5.16 8.66 0.80
N HIS A 331 -3.83 8.73 0.90
CA HIS A 331 -2.93 7.65 0.52
C HIS A 331 -2.29 6.97 1.73
N ILE A 332 -2.20 5.65 1.69
CA ILE A 332 -1.48 4.86 2.69
C ILE A 332 -0.18 4.36 2.07
N HIS A 333 0.93 4.61 2.74
CA HIS A 333 2.24 4.13 2.30
C HIS A 333 2.60 2.81 3.00
N HIS A 334 2.43 1.69 2.28
CA HIS A 334 2.76 0.36 2.83
C HIS A 334 4.26 0.10 3.03
N ALA A 335 5.10 0.70 2.18
CA ALA A 335 6.55 0.56 2.29
C ALA A 335 7.16 1.81 2.92
N VAL A 336 7.97 1.61 3.95
CA VAL A 336 8.71 2.68 4.65
C VAL A 336 9.74 3.39 3.76
N SER A 337 10.11 2.80 2.62
CA SER A 337 10.95 3.43 1.59
C SER A 337 10.21 4.46 0.72
N LEU A 338 8.88 4.56 0.83
CA LEU A 338 8.01 5.50 0.12
C LEU A 338 8.30 5.57 -1.40
N PRO A 339 8.26 4.44 -2.13
CA PRO A 339 8.69 4.40 -3.54
C PRO A 339 7.87 5.32 -4.44
N ALA A 340 6.57 5.49 -4.15
CA ALA A 340 5.67 6.38 -4.89
C ALA A 340 5.88 7.88 -4.57
N VAL A 341 6.69 8.22 -3.56
CA VAL A 341 6.99 9.60 -3.18
C VAL A 341 8.37 9.98 -3.73
N PRO A 342 8.52 11.12 -4.42
CA PRO A 342 9.82 11.60 -4.88
C PRO A 342 10.80 11.78 -3.70
N PRO A 343 12.11 11.41 -3.83
CA PRO A 343 13.08 11.46 -2.74
C PRO A 343 13.09 12.78 -1.96
N ARG A 344 13.06 13.92 -2.68
CA ARG A 344 13.02 15.28 -2.09
C ARG A 344 11.86 15.56 -1.14
N ARG A 345 10.79 14.75 -1.18
CA ARG A 345 9.59 14.91 -0.35
C ARG A 345 9.52 13.91 0.82
N ARG A 346 10.31 12.83 0.78
CA ARG A 346 10.22 11.75 1.78
C ARG A 346 10.58 12.21 3.18
N TRP A 347 11.60 13.06 3.31
CA TRP A 347 11.96 13.69 4.59
C TRP A 347 10.77 14.40 5.24
N ALA A 348 9.99 15.16 4.47
CA ALA A 348 8.82 15.87 4.98
C ALA A 348 7.71 14.90 5.42
N CYS A 349 7.53 13.75 4.75
CA CYS A 349 6.59 12.72 5.21
C CYS A 349 7.00 12.13 6.56
N TYR A 350 8.29 11.87 6.77
CA TYR A 350 8.81 11.44 8.07
C TYR A 350 8.66 12.54 9.14
N GLY A 351 8.89 13.81 8.78
CA GLY A 351 8.62 14.94 9.67
C GLY A 351 7.15 15.01 10.12
N ALA A 352 6.21 14.84 9.19
CA ALA A 352 4.78 14.81 9.51
C ALA A 352 4.40 13.61 10.40
N MET A 353 5.00 12.44 10.17
CA MET A 353 4.85 11.26 11.02
C MET A 353 5.35 11.55 12.46
N ALA A 354 6.53 12.14 12.62
CA ALA A 354 7.08 12.51 13.92
C ALA A 354 6.20 13.55 14.64
N GLN A 355 5.71 14.56 13.91
CA GLN A 355 4.84 15.61 14.44
C GLN A 355 3.53 15.03 15.00
N VAL A 356 2.88 14.13 14.26
CA VAL A 356 1.63 13.51 14.72
C VAL A 356 1.87 12.60 15.92
N LEU A 357 2.95 11.81 15.94
CA LEU A 357 3.29 10.99 17.10
C LEU A 357 3.51 11.86 18.35
N ALA A 358 4.26 12.95 18.23
CA ALA A 358 4.47 13.89 19.31
C ALA A 358 3.15 14.54 19.79
N ARG A 359 2.25 14.86 18.85
CA ARG A 359 0.91 15.38 19.19
C ARG A 359 0.10 14.39 20.01
N ILE A 360 0.11 13.10 19.65
CA ILE A 360 -0.57 12.03 20.41
C ILE A 360 -0.01 11.95 21.84
N HIS A 361 1.31 11.99 21.98
CA HIS A 361 1.98 11.89 23.27
C HIS A 361 1.86 13.15 24.13
N SER A 362 1.45 14.29 23.55
CA SER A 362 1.24 15.55 24.25
C SER A 362 -0.22 15.78 24.69
N LEU A 363 -1.12 14.83 24.44
CA LEU A 363 -2.53 14.97 24.78
C LEU A 363 -2.78 14.92 26.28
N HIS A 364 -3.78 15.69 26.69
CA HIS A 364 -4.37 15.63 28.02
C HIS A 364 -5.79 15.08 27.87
N LEU A 365 -5.98 13.80 28.20
CA LEU A 365 -7.28 13.14 28.09
C LEU A 365 -8.11 13.30 29.37
N GLY A 366 -9.43 13.31 29.24
CA GLY A 366 -10.36 13.34 30.37
C GLY A 366 -10.40 12.02 31.15
N ALA A 367 -10.84 12.09 32.41
CA ALA A 367 -10.83 10.96 33.36
C ALA A 367 -11.54 9.69 32.87
N ALA A 368 -12.64 9.82 32.12
CA ALA A 368 -13.37 8.67 31.58
C ALA A 368 -12.55 7.87 30.56
N THR A 369 -11.80 8.55 29.69
CA THR A 369 -10.90 7.90 28.72
C THR A 369 -9.71 7.26 29.41
N LEU A 370 -9.20 7.86 30.49
CA LEU A 370 -8.10 7.29 31.28
C LEU A 370 -8.50 5.97 31.95
N GLN A 371 -9.74 5.86 32.45
CA GLN A 371 -10.24 4.60 33.02
C GLN A 371 -10.30 3.46 31.99
N ASP A 372 -10.73 3.74 30.76
CA ASP A 372 -10.78 2.75 29.67
C ASP A 372 -9.37 2.30 29.18
N LEU A 373 -8.32 3.06 29.51
CA LEU A 373 -6.94 2.80 29.09
C LEU A 373 -6.09 2.05 30.14
N GLY A 374 -6.60 1.78 31.34
CA GLY A 374 -5.97 0.90 32.33
C GLY A 374 -5.24 1.61 33.50
N GLU A 375 -4.46 0.82 34.27
CA GLU A 375 -3.72 1.31 35.43
C GLU A 375 -2.54 2.22 35.07
N HIS A 376 -2.16 3.09 36.01
CA HIS A 376 -1.15 4.14 35.81
C HIS A 376 0.18 3.76 36.47
N GLY A 377 1.29 4.06 35.80
CA GLY A 377 2.65 3.83 36.32
C GLY A 377 3.20 2.43 36.06
N ASN A 378 4.53 2.32 36.07
CA ASN A 378 5.27 1.06 35.83
C ASN A 378 4.92 0.33 34.52
N TYR A 379 4.55 1.08 33.48
CA TYR A 379 4.12 0.53 32.20
C TYR A 379 5.16 -0.41 31.59
N ILE A 380 6.44 -0.01 31.57
CA ILE A 380 7.51 -0.83 30.99
C ILE A 380 7.66 -2.15 31.76
N GLN A 381 7.60 -2.13 33.09
CA GLN A 381 7.70 -3.33 33.93
C GLN A 381 6.55 -4.29 33.67
N GLN A 382 5.31 -3.78 33.69
CA GLN A 382 4.11 -4.57 33.42
C GLN A 382 4.14 -5.18 32.03
N GLN A 383 4.60 -4.43 31.03
CA GLN A 383 4.74 -4.95 29.67
C GLN A 383 5.83 -6.04 29.61
N VAL A 384 7.01 -5.84 30.20
CA VAL A 384 8.07 -6.87 30.21
C VAL A 384 7.56 -8.17 30.84
N GLU A 385 6.85 -8.09 31.97
CA GLU A 385 6.23 -9.26 32.60
C GLU A 385 5.18 -9.93 31.70
N THR A 386 4.31 -9.12 31.08
CA THR A 386 3.23 -9.61 30.21
C THR A 386 3.80 -10.32 28.97
N TRP A 387 4.74 -9.70 28.28
CA TRP A 387 5.38 -10.26 27.08
C TRP A 387 6.24 -11.49 27.42
N THR A 388 6.87 -11.52 28.60
CA THR A 388 7.57 -12.73 29.08
C THR A 388 6.60 -13.88 29.29
N LYS A 389 5.47 -13.64 29.98
CA LYS A 389 4.42 -14.67 30.18
C LYS A 389 3.87 -15.17 28.83
N GLN A 390 3.62 -14.25 27.89
CA GLN A 390 3.15 -14.60 26.56
C GLN A 390 4.18 -15.45 25.79
N TYR A 391 5.45 -15.06 25.79
CA TYR A 391 6.52 -15.85 25.17
C TYR A 391 6.56 -17.28 25.69
N ARG A 392 6.52 -17.46 27.01
CA ARG A 392 6.50 -18.79 27.64
C ARG A 392 5.31 -19.64 27.23
N ALA A 393 4.16 -19.01 27.00
CA ALA A 393 2.94 -19.72 26.57
C ALA A 393 2.99 -20.20 25.11
N VAL A 394 3.78 -19.54 24.25
CA VAL A 394 3.89 -19.84 22.81
C VAL A 394 5.27 -20.34 22.39
N GLU A 395 6.10 -20.71 23.36
CA GLU A 395 7.45 -21.20 23.13
C GLU A 395 7.39 -22.52 22.33
N THR A 396 8.09 -22.57 21.20
CA THR A 396 8.19 -23.77 20.34
C THR A 396 9.58 -24.39 20.40
N ARG A 397 10.60 -23.56 20.69
CA ARG A 397 11.98 -23.95 20.96
C ARG A 397 12.67 -22.85 21.77
N VAL A 398 13.77 -23.20 22.43
CA VAL A 398 14.58 -22.23 23.17
C VAL A 398 15.32 -21.32 22.19
N ILE A 399 15.12 -20.00 22.34
CA ILE A 399 15.89 -18.97 21.64
C ILE A 399 16.86 -18.33 22.64
N PRO A 400 18.18 -18.57 22.54
CA PRO A 400 19.14 -18.11 23.55
C PRO A 400 19.11 -16.59 23.80
N ALA A 401 18.91 -15.78 22.76
CA ALA A 401 18.77 -14.33 22.92
C ALA A 401 17.54 -13.94 23.75
N MET A 402 16.41 -14.64 23.57
CA MET A 402 15.20 -14.39 24.38
C MET A 402 15.45 -14.71 25.85
N GLU A 403 16.13 -15.81 26.15
CA GLU A 403 16.49 -16.14 27.53
C GLU A 403 17.34 -15.06 28.20
N ARG A 404 18.33 -14.53 27.46
CA ARG A 404 19.17 -13.42 27.94
C ARG A 404 18.35 -12.15 28.15
N LEU A 405 17.45 -11.81 27.22
CA LEU A 405 16.58 -10.63 27.32
C LEU A 405 15.60 -10.72 28.50
N ILE A 406 15.02 -11.89 28.74
CA ILE A 406 14.10 -12.14 29.86
C ILE A 406 14.79 -11.90 31.20
N GLN A 407 16.09 -12.23 31.30
CA GLN A 407 16.89 -11.94 32.50
C GLN A 407 17.35 -10.47 32.57
N TRP A 408 17.70 -9.89 31.42
CA TRP A 408 18.32 -8.56 31.35
C TRP A 408 17.32 -7.41 31.51
N LEU A 409 16.16 -7.47 30.85
CA LEU A 409 15.18 -6.38 30.85
C LEU A 409 14.73 -5.97 32.26
N PRO A 410 14.43 -6.90 33.20
CA PRO A 410 14.03 -6.54 34.56
C PRO A 410 15.09 -5.80 35.37
N LEU A 411 16.37 -5.89 34.98
CA LEU A 411 17.50 -5.30 35.69
C LEU A 411 17.88 -3.91 35.16
N HIS A 412 17.30 -3.47 34.03
CA HIS A 412 17.73 -2.27 33.30
C HIS A 412 16.57 -1.31 33.00
N PHE A 413 15.50 -1.34 33.80
CA PHE A 413 14.37 -0.45 33.60
C PHE A 413 14.79 1.03 33.63
N PRO A 414 14.15 1.90 32.83
CA PRO A 414 14.35 3.34 32.92
C PRO A 414 14.03 3.86 34.33
N GLU A 415 14.87 4.76 34.85
CA GLU A 415 14.71 5.36 36.18
C GLU A 415 13.41 6.17 36.31
N SER A 416 13.01 6.84 35.23
CA SER A 416 11.78 7.61 35.15
C SER A 416 10.98 7.21 33.92
N GLN A 417 9.66 7.14 34.07
CA GLN A 417 8.72 6.91 32.98
C GLN A 417 7.69 8.02 32.95
N ARG A 418 7.27 8.40 31.75
CA ARG A 418 6.10 9.26 31.57
C ARG A 418 4.87 8.41 31.33
N THR A 419 3.71 8.95 31.66
CA THR A 419 2.43 8.30 31.34
C THR A 419 1.69 9.20 30.36
N THR A 420 1.80 8.87 29.09
CA THR A 420 1.05 9.52 28.02
C THR A 420 0.13 8.50 27.38
N MET A 421 -0.76 8.95 26.51
CA MET A 421 -1.34 8.03 25.56
C MET A 421 -0.23 7.47 24.67
N VAL A 422 -0.26 6.17 24.42
CA VAL A 422 0.58 5.50 23.42
C VAL A 422 -0.33 4.79 22.43
N HIS A 423 0.03 4.83 21.15
CA HIS A 423 -0.72 4.17 20.10
C HIS A 423 -0.47 2.64 20.14
N GLY A 424 0.76 2.23 20.44
CA GLY A 424 1.15 0.83 20.68
C GLY A 424 1.57 0.05 19.43
N ASP A 425 1.14 0.52 18.24
CA ASP A 425 1.56 0.00 16.93
C ASP A 425 1.64 1.13 15.88
N PHE A 426 2.30 2.25 16.22
CA PHE A 426 2.36 3.43 15.34
C PHE A 426 3.34 3.21 14.18
N ARG A 427 2.84 3.16 12.93
CA ARG A 427 3.63 2.82 11.74
C ARG A 427 3.19 3.63 10.52
N MET A 428 4.07 3.71 9.52
CA MET A 428 3.82 4.41 8.26
C MET A 428 2.56 3.91 7.53
N ASP A 429 2.30 2.61 7.56
CA ASP A 429 1.14 1.96 6.95
C ASP A 429 -0.18 2.14 7.74
N HIS A 430 -0.12 2.81 8.88
CA HIS A 430 -1.29 3.23 9.67
C HIS A 430 -1.63 4.71 9.49
N LEU A 431 -0.92 5.42 8.61
CA LEU A 431 -1.15 6.84 8.35
C LEU A 431 -1.81 7.04 7.00
N VAL A 432 -2.89 7.82 7.01
CA VAL A 432 -3.52 8.33 5.79
C VAL A 432 -2.90 9.69 5.50
N PHE A 433 -2.10 9.78 4.45
CA PHE A 433 -1.49 11.02 3.99
C PHE A 433 -2.40 11.75 3.01
N HIS A 434 -2.29 13.08 3.01
CA HIS A 434 -2.86 13.91 1.97
C HIS A 434 -2.26 13.54 0.61
N PRO A 435 -3.06 13.43 -0.47
CA PRO A 435 -2.55 13.01 -1.80
C PRO A 435 -1.37 13.85 -2.29
N ASP A 436 -1.48 15.17 -2.16
CA ASP A 436 -0.49 16.11 -2.70
C ASP A 436 0.46 16.73 -1.69
N ARG A 437 0.28 16.51 -0.38
CA ARG A 437 1.00 17.23 0.69
C ARG A 437 1.58 16.25 1.71
N PRO A 438 2.77 16.51 2.28
CA PRO A 438 3.34 15.68 3.34
C PRO A 438 2.62 15.96 4.67
N GLU A 439 1.33 15.64 4.72
CA GLU A 439 0.44 15.92 5.85
C GLU A 439 -0.34 14.64 6.17
N VAL A 440 -0.43 14.28 7.44
CA VAL A 440 -1.20 13.13 7.91
C VAL A 440 -2.63 13.59 8.19
N LEU A 441 -3.57 13.09 7.41
CA LEU A 441 -5.01 13.34 7.55
C LEU A 441 -5.65 12.51 8.65
N ALA A 442 -5.18 11.27 8.83
CA ALA A 442 -5.72 10.36 9.84
C ALA A 442 -4.70 9.31 10.30
N VAL A 443 -4.73 8.99 11.59
CA VAL A 443 -4.04 7.85 12.21
C VAL A 443 -5.03 6.72 12.42
N LEU A 444 -4.69 5.53 11.92
CA LEU A 444 -5.46 4.30 12.01
C LEU A 444 -4.82 3.33 13.01
N GLY A 445 -5.51 2.25 13.39
CA GLY A 445 -4.87 1.13 14.10
C GLY A 445 -4.86 1.21 15.64
N TRP A 446 -5.82 1.89 16.25
CA TRP A 446 -5.90 2.17 17.70
C TRP A 446 -6.25 0.99 18.62
N LYS A 447 -6.31 -0.24 18.11
CA LYS A 447 -6.66 -1.44 18.89
C LYS A 447 -5.72 -1.72 20.08
N PHE A 448 -4.48 -1.24 20.02
CA PHE A 448 -3.47 -1.43 21.06
C PHE A 448 -3.22 -0.17 21.90
N ALA A 449 -4.05 0.85 21.73
CA ALA A 449 -3.91 2.10 22.46
C ALA A 449 -4.04 1.87 23.97
N THR A 450 -3.16 2.50 24.74
CA THR A 450 -3.10 2.40 26.20
C THR A 450 -2.43 3.65 26.79
N LEU A 451 -2.39 3.76 28.10
CA LEU A 451 -1.47 4.68 28.79
C LEU A 451 -0.12 4.00 28.96
N GLY A 452 0.97 4.71 28.70
CA GLY A 452 2.32 4.16 28.79
C GLY A 452 3.41 5.17 28.55
N ASP A 453 4.65 4.66 28.46
CA ASP A 453 5.82 5.50 28.18
C ASP A 453 5.91 5.81 26.67
N PRO A 454 5.91 7.10 26.26
CA PRO A 454 5.95 7.49 24.85
C PRO A 454 7.22 7.02 24.13
N MET A 455 8.33 6.82 24.84
CA MET A 455 9.59 6.34 24.25
C MET A 455 9.45 4.89 23.77
N SER A 456 8.58 4.09 24.39
CA SER A 456 8.28 2.75 23.88
C SER A 456 7.62 2.80 22.50
N ASP A 457 6.76 3.78 22.24
CA ASP A 457 6.06 3.89 20.96
C ASP A 457 6.99 4.47 19.87
N LEU A 458 7.84 5.43 20.23
CA LEU A 458 8.90 5.92 19.35
C LEU A 458 9.88 4.81 18.95
N ALA A 459 10.34 4.00 19.92
CA ALA A 459 11.24 2.89 19.64
C ALA A 459 10.58 1.83 18.75
N ASN A 460 9.30 1.53 18.97
CA ASN A 460 8.53 0.65 18.10
C ASN A 460 8.47 1.17 16.65
N ASN A 461 8.24 2.47 16.49
CA ASN A 461 8.20 3.11 15.17
C ASN A 461 9.58 3.06 14.47
N CYS A 462 10.66 3.27 15.22
CA CYS A 462 12.04 3.22 14.73
C CYS A 462 12.53 1.81 14.35
N MET A 463 11.84 0.72 14.73
CA MET A 463 12.28 -0.65 14.39
C MET A 463 12.47 -0.84 12.88
N SER A 464 11.65 -0.18 12.06
CA SER A 464 11.72 -0.26 10.59
C SER A 464 13.09 0.12 10.02
N PHE A 465 13.87 0.98 10.69
CA PHE A 465 15.22 1.35 10.25
C PHE A 465 16.25 0.21 10.37
N PHE A 466 15.99 -0.78 11.23
CA PHE A 466 16.94 -1.87 11.52
C PHE A 466 16.48 -3.23 10.96
N LEU A 467 15.26 -3.31 10.42
CA LEU A 467 14.73 -4.52 9.80
C LEU A 467 15.10 -4.62 8.31
N PRO A 468 15.28 -5.84 7.76
CA PRO A 468 15.48 -6.04 6.32
C PRO A 468 14.32 -5.49 5.47
N ALA A 469 14.63 -5.01 4.26
CA ALA A 469 13.62 -4.46 3.34
C ALA A 469 12.50 -5.44 2.95
N HIS A 470 12.83 -6.74 2.89
CA HIS A 470 11.91 -7.82 2.55
C HIS A 470 11.45 -8.64 3.75
N PHE A 471 11.59 -8.11 4.97
CA PHE A 471 11.18 -8.82 6.18
C PHE A 471 9.66 -9.05 6.19
N SER A 472 9.24 -10.31 6.40
CA SER A 472 7.88 -10.80 6.14
C SER A 472 6.83 -10.10 7.01
N ALA A 473 7.16 -9.74 8.25
CA ALA A 473 6.20 -9.13 9.16
C ALA A 473 6.11 -7.60 9.05
N ARG A 474 7.21 -6.93 8.68
CA ARG A 474 7.30 -5.46 8.51
C ARG A 474 8.46 -5.13 7.58
N ARG A 475 8.20 -4.44 6.46
CA ARG A 475 9.26 -3.96 5.55
C ARG A 475 10.15 -2.95 6.28
N GLY A 476 11.46 -3.14 6.21
CA GLY A 476 12.42 -2.22 6.82
C GLY A 476 13.32 -1.48 5.83
N LEU A 477 14.37 -0.84 6.35
CA LEU A 477 15.34 0.00 5.62
C LEU A 477 16.80 -0.41 5.88
N TRP A 478 17.01 -1.57 6.50
CA TRP A 478 18.37 -2.02 6.81
C TRP A 478 19.25 -2.08 5.56
N LYS A 479 20.42 -1.44 5.62
CA LYS A 479 21.40 -1.30 4.53
C LYS A 479 20.90 -0.53 3.30
N CYS A 480 19.76 0.16 3.35
CA CYS A 480 19.38 1.10 2.31
C CYS A 480 20.22 2.38 2.39
N ASP A 481 20.53 3.00 1.24
CA ASP A 481 21.12 4.34 1.19
C ASP A 481 20.04 5.38 1.49
N LEU A 482 19.89 5.73 2.77
CA LEU A 482 18.86 6.66 3.24
C LEU A 482 19.05 8.06 2.66
N GLY A 483 20.30 8.50 2.45
CA GLY A 483 20.63 9.80 1.86
C GLY A 483 20.15 9.90 0.42
N HIS A 484 20.46 8.89 -0.40
CA HIS A 484 19.96 8.82 -1.78
C HIS A 484 18.43 8.73 -1.83
N LEU A 485 17.82 8.00 -0.89
CA LEU A 485 16.37 7.89 -0.80
C LEU A 485 15.70 9.19 -0.29
N GLY A 486 16.43 10.13 0.32
CA GLY A 486 15.86 11.32 0.96
C GLY A 486 15.07 10.99 2.24
N ILE A 487 15.45 9.93 2.94
CA ILE A 487 14.84 9.44 4.19
C ILE A 487 15.78 9.77 5.36
N PRO A 488 15.28 10.25 6.52
CA PRO A 488 16.13 10.45 7.69
C PRO A 488 16.69 9.14 8.24
N THR A 489 17.84 9.21 8.89
CA THR A 489 18.33 8.15 9.77
C THR A 489 17.40 7.98 10.98
N ALA A 490 17.48 6.83 11.65
CA ALA A 490 16.74 6.59 12.90
C ALA A 490 17.04 7.65 13.97
N GLU A 491 18.28 8.15 14.01
CA GLU A 491 18.71 9.19 14.93
C GLU A 491 18.10 10.54 14.57
N GLU A 492 18.17 10.97 13.31
CA GLU A 492 17.54 12.22 12.85
C GLU A 492 16.03 12.20 13.05
N TYR A 493 15.37 11.09 12.73
CA TYR A 493 13.94 10.92 12.97
C TYR A 493 13.59 11.00 14.47
N SER A 494 14.37 10.35 15.34
CA SER A 494 14.16 10.43 16.79
C SER A 494 14.35 11.87 17.31
N HIS A 495 15.28 12.64 16.74
CA HIS A 495 15.46 14.05 17.06
C HIS A 495 14.30 14.93 16.59
N MET A 496 13.73 14.67 15.41
CA MET A 496 12.52 15.40 14.96
C MET A 496 11.39 15.24 15.97
N TYR A 497 11.11 14.01 16.38
CA TYR A 497 10.08 13.72 17.38
C TYR A 497 10.39 14.39 18.73
N CYS A 498 11.64 14.26 19.22
CA CYS A 498 12.05 14.84 20.50
C CYS A 498 11.94 16.38 20.48
N GLY A 499 12.31 17.00 19.36
CA GLY A 499 12.15 18.44 19.14
C GLY A 499 10.68 18.90 19.20
N HIS A 500 9.75 18.13 18.63
CA HIS A 500 8.31 18.43 18.74
C HIS A 500 7.78 18.27 20.17
N MET A 501 8.31 17.32 20.93
CA MET A 501 7.94 17.11 22.33
C MET A 501 8.59 18.11 23.29
N GLY A 502 9.62 18.85 22.85
CA GLY A 502 10.43 19.72 23.72
C GLY A 502 11.24 18.94 24.76
N VAL A 503 11.72 17.75 24.39
CA VAL A 503 12.45 16.84 25.28
C VAL A 503 13.74 16.37 24.61
N GLU A 504 14.70 15.91 25.42
CA GLU A 504 15.86 15.21 24.89
C GLU A 504 15.59 13.70 24.78
N ARG A 505 16.32 13.05 23.88
CA ARG A 505 16.30 11.59 23.76
C ARG A 505 16.90 10.98 25.03
N PRO A 506 16.26 9.99 25.65
CA PRO A 506 16.77 9.40 26.88
C PRO A 506 18.13 8.72 26.65
N GLU A 507 19.04 8.81 27.63
CA GLU A 507 20.37 8.19 27.52
C GLU A 507 20.30 6.67 27.32
N ASN A 508 19.33 6.01 27.95
CA ASN A 508 19.08 4.58 27.83
C ASN A 508 18.25 4.22 26.59
N TRP A 509 18.38 4.96 25.49
CA TRP A 509 17.63 4.75 24.25
C TRP A 509 17.73 3.31 23.72
N ASN A 510 18.88 2.65 23.89
CA ASN A 510 19.06 1.27 23.45
C ASN A 510 18.22 0.28 24.26
N PHE A 511 17.88 0.57 25.52
CA PHE A 511 16.91 -0.23 26.28
C PHE A 511 15.56 -0.26 25.57
N TYR A 512 15.06 0.90 25.13
CA TYR A 512 13.75 0.98 24.45
C TYR A 512 13.74 0.24 23.11
N LEU A 513 14.84 0.30 22.35
CA LEU A 513 14.99 -0.49 21.12
C LEU A 513 15.06 -2.00 21.41
N ALA A 514 15.85 -2.42 22.42
CA ALA A 514 15.91 -3.81 22.85
C ALA A 514 14.52 -4.34 23.26
N PHE A 515 13.78 -3.54 24.03
CA PHE A 515 12.43 -3.85 24.46
C PHE A 515 11.43 -3.93 23.28
N ALA A 516 11.51 -3.01 22.32
CA ALA A 516 10.67 -3.02 21.11
C ALA A 516 10.89 -4.29 20.27
N PHE A 517 12.15 -4.66 20.04
CA PHE A 517 12.48 -5.89 19.32
C PHE A 517 12.15 -7.15 20.12
N PHE A 518 12.31 -7.16 21.44
CA PHE A 518 11.84 -8.24 22.30
C PHE A 518 10.34 -8.50 22.09
N ARG A 519 9.50 -7.46 22.13
CA ARG A 519 8.06 -7.58 21.85
C ARG A 519 7.77 -8.14 20.47
N LEU A 520 8.52 -7.68 19.45
CA LEU A 520 8.36 -8.20 18.08
C LEU A 520 8.74 -9.68 17.98
N ALA A 521 9.81 -10.12 18.64
CA ALA A 521 10.20 -11.53 18.68
C ALA A 521 9.10 -12.41 19.30
N VAL A 522 8.49 -11.97 20.41
CA VAL A 522 7.36 -12.68 21.03
C VAL A 522 6.16 -12.78 20.08
N MET A 523 5.81 -11.69 19.38
CA MET A 523 4.71 -11.71 18.41
C MET A 523 4.97 -12.68 17.25
N LEU A 524 6.19 -12.70 16.72
CA LEU A 524 6.59 -13.63 15.64
C LEU A 524 6.57 -15.08 16.10
N GLN A 525 7.03 -15.33 17.32
CA GLN A 525 6.98 -16.65 17.95
C GLN A 525 5.53 -17.13 18.12
N GLY A 526 4.63 -16.26 18.56
CA GLY A 526 3.20 -16.56 18.69
C GLY A 526 2.53 -16.90 17.36
N ARG A 527 2.85 -16.16 16.29
CA ARG A 527 2.37 -16.46 14.92
C ARG A 527 2.86 -17.82 14.44
N HIS A 528 4.13 -18.14 14.68
CA HIS A 528 4.70 -19.43 14.31
C HIS A 528 4.05 -20.58 15.09
N HIS A 529 3.85 -20.42 16.41
CA HIS A 529 3.14 -21.38 17.24
C HIS A 529 1.71 -21.63 16.74
N GLY A 530 0.96 -20.57 16.42
CA GLY A 530 -0.38 -20.68 15.83
C GLY A 530 -0.40 -21.43 14.50
N SER A 531 0.58 -21.16 13.63
CA SER A 531 0.73 -21.89 12.36
C SER A 531 0.93 -23.39 12.56
N LEU A 532 1.78 -23.80 13.53
CA LEU A 532 1.94 -25.22 13.88
C LEU A 532 0.64 -25.87 14.40
N ALA A 533 -0.20 -25.09 15.08
CA ALA A 533 -1.50 -25.54 15.59
C ALA A 533 -2.62 -25.53 14.53
N GLY A 534 -2.29 -25.35 13.24
CA GLY A 534 -3.28 -25.25 12.16
C GLY A 534 -4.09 -23.96 12.17
N ARG A 535 -3.60 -22.92 12.87
CA ARG A 535 -4.14 -21.56 12.92
C ARG A 535 -3.16 -20.59 12.25
N PRO A 536 -2.90 -20.72 10.93
CA PRO A 536 -1.94 -19.86 10.25
C PRO A 536 -2.36 -18.40 10.40
N ALA A 537 -1.50 -17.62 11.05
CA ALA A 537 -1.59 -16.17 11.05
C ALA A 537 -0.94 -15.63 9.75
N PRO A 538 -1.43 -14.52 9.22
CA PRO A 538 -0.90 -13.95 8.00
C PRO A 538 0.52 -13.39 8.15
N GLY A 539 1.31 -13.60 7.08
CA GLY A 539 2.76 -13.50 7.08
C GLY A 539 3.38 -14.82 7.55
N ASP A 540 4.06 -15.54 6.66
CA ASP A 540 4.88 -16.69 7.06
C ASP A 540 5.95 -16.18 8.03
N SER A 541 5.69 -16.34 9.33
CA SER A 541 6.71 -16.16 10.35
C SER A 541 7.44 -17.48 10.45
N SER A 542 8.64 -17.51 9.89
CA SER A 542 9.55 -18.60 10.15
C SER A 542 10.05 -18.48 11.59
N PRO A 543 10.41 -19.60 12.24
CA PRO A 543 11.03 -19.52 13.56
C PRO A 543 12.41 -18.83 13.49
N LYS A 544 12.97 -18.63 12.28
CA LYS A 544 14.19 -17.84 12.05
C LYS A 544 13.94 -16.35 12.16
N ASP A 545 12.73 -15.87 11.87
CA ASP A 545 12.40 -14.44 11.98
C ASP A 545 12.35 -14.02 13.45
N ALA A 546 11.78 -14.86 14.33
CA ALA A 546 11.80 -14.63 15.77
C ALA A 546 13.23 -14.63 16.33
N GLU A 547 14.09 -15.57 15.90
CA GLU A 547 15.51 -15.61 16.29
C GLU A 547 16.28 -14.37 15.83
N LEU A 548 16.15 -13.97 14.56
CA LEU A 548 16.80 -12.78 14.01
C LEU A 548 16.45 -11.52 14.82
N VAL A 549 15.16 -11.35 15.11
CA VAL A 549 14.67 -10.20 15.88
C VAL A 549 15.12 -10.27 17.34
N ALA A 550 15.16 -11.45 17.94
CA ALA A 550 15.67 -11.63 19.30
C ALA A 550 17.18 -11.31 19.40
N GLU A 551 17.98 -11.72 18.41
CA GLU A 551 19.41 -11.36 18.37
C GLU A 551 19.61 -9.86 18.18
N LEU A 552 18.83 -9.20 17.30
CA LEU A 552 18.84 -7.74 17.19
C LEU A 552 18.49 -7.04 18.51
N ALA A 553 17.46 -7.52 19.22
CA ALA A 553 17.13 -7.01 20.55
C ALA A 553 18.31 -7.16 21.53
N TRP A 554 18.99 -8.30 21.50
CA TRP A 554 20.14 -8.56 22.35
C TRP A 554 21.35 -7.69 21.99
N GLU A 555 21.60 -7.40 20.72
CA GLU A 555 22.64 -6.46 20.30
C GLU A 555 22.43 -5.05 20.89
N PHE A 556 21.17 -4.57 20.94
CA PHE A 556 20.86 -3.29 21.59
C PHE A 556 21.04 -3.37 23.12
N ALA A 557 20.66 -4.49 23.75
CA ALA A 557 20.90 -4.70 25.18
C ALA A 557 22.41 -4.69 25.52
N ILE A 558 23.25 -5.30 24.68
CA ILE A 558 24.72 -5.24 24.83
C ILE A 558 25.23 -3.80 24.74
N LYS A 559 24.79 -3.03 23.73
CA LYS A 559 25.18 -1.61 23.58
C LYS A 559 24.82 -0.78 24.80
N GLU A 560 23.65 -1.04 25.39
CA GLU A 560 23.24 -0.41 26.64
C GLU A 560 24.14 -0.82 27.82
N GLY A 561 24.49 -2.10 27.93
CA GLY A 561 25.42 -2.59 28.94
C GLY A 561 26.81 -1.93 28.88
N PHE A 562 27.34 -1.70 27.67
CA PHE A 562 28.60 -0.96 27.49
C PHE A 562 28.49 0.49 27.97
N ARG A 563 27.39 1.19 27.66
CA ARG A 563 27.14 2.56 28.14
C ARG A 563 27.13 2.62 29.67
N VAL A 564 26.42 1.68 30.32
CA VAL A 564 26.36 1.60 31.79
C VAL A 564 27.75 1.35 32.38
N PHE A 565 28.55 0.46 31.76
CA PHE A 565 29.92 0.17 32.19
C PHE A 565 30.85 1.39 32.05
N GLU A 566 30.80 2.11 30.93
CA GLU A 566 31.62 3.32 30.71
C GLU A 566 31.29 4.46 31.68
N ASN A 567 30.05 4.53 32.16
CA ASN A 567 29.58 5.53 33.12
C ASN A 567 29.85 5.16 34.59
N LEU A 568 30.37 3.97 34.89
CA LEU A 568 30.78 3.63 36.25
C LEU A 568 32.00 4.46 36.66
N PRO A 569 32.02 5.08 37.84
CA PRO A 569 33.22 5.74 38.33
C PRO A 569 34.35 4.71 38.41
N PRO A 570 35.62 5.08 38.14
CA PRO A 570 36.74 4.17 38.30
C PRO A 570 36.88 3.80 39.78
N THR A 571 36.21 2.74 40.20
CA THR A 571 36.33 2.22 41.55
C THR A 571 37.76 1.72 41.70
N LYS A 572 38.49 2.31 42.65
CA LYS A 572 39.84 1.90 43.07
C LYS A 572 40.00 0.39 42.92
N LEU A 573 40.85 0.00 41.97
CA LEU A 573 41.37 -1.35 41.86
C LEU A 573 41.62 -1.87 43.27
N LEU A 574 40.89 -2.91 43.65
CA LEU A 574 41.09 -3.65 44.89
C LEU A 574 42.59 -3.94 45.03
N THR A 575 43.28 -3.15 45.87
CA THR A 575 44.57 -3.53 46.43
C THR A 575 44.32 -4.78 47.25
N ARG A 576 44.47 -5.94 46.61
CA ARG A 576 44.69 -7.20 47.33
C ARG A 576 45.96 -7.01 48.14
N HIS A 577 45.80 -6.74 49.43
CA HIS A 577 46.87 -6.97 50.39
C HIS A 577 47.25 -8.45 50.31
N SER A 578 48.44 -8.72 49.79
CA SER A 578 49.11 -9.99 49.94
C SER A 578 49.46 -10.17 51.43
N SER A 579 48.60 -10.83 52.19
CA SER A 579 48.99 -11.38 53.49
C SER A 579 49.75 -12.67 53.25
N THR A 580 51.09 -12.58 53.33
CA THR A 580 51.98 -13.72 53.54
C THR A 580 51.61 -14.43 54.83
N TRP A 581 51.24 -15.71 54.74
CA TRP A 581 51.35 -16.65 55.85
C TRP A 581 52.53 -17.56 55.58
N ALA A 582 53.59 -17.35 56.35
CA ALA A 582 54.62 -18.34 56.64
C ALA A 582 54.37 -18.81 58.08
N GLY A 583 54.39 -20.12 58.29
CA GLY A 583 54.15 -20.78 59.59
C GLY A 583 53.63 -22.18 59.39
#